data_AF-A0A5C4SX80-F1
#
_entry.id   AF-A0A5C4SX80-F1
#
_cell.length_a   1.000
_cell.length_b   1.000
_cell.length_c   1.000
_cell.angle_alpha   90.00
_cell.angle_beta   90.00
_cell.angle_gamma   90.00
#
_symmetry.space_group_name_H-M   'P 1'
#
loop_
_entity.id
_entity.type
_entity.pdbx_description
1 polymer ?
#
loop_
_entity_poly.entity_id
_entity_poly.type
_entity_poly.pdbx_seq_one_letter_code
_entity_poly.pdbx_strand_id
1 'polypeptide(L)'
;MQIVPALKVKRWPQDTIAAGYRHTVGLKSDGTVAAVGWNKHDQCDVSGWRDMVAVAAGWRRTVGLKSDGAVVAVGRNNEGQCN
;
A
#
# COMPACT_ATOMS: atom_id res chain seq x y z
N MET A 1 -42.88 4.86 5.49
CA MET A 1 -41.62 5.03 4.73
C MET A 1 -40.49 4.91 5.74
N GLN A 2 -39.85 3.75 5.82
CA GLN A 2 -38.87 3.47 6.86
C GLN A 2 -37.48 3.89 6.35
N ILE A 3 -36.89 4.86 7.03
CA ILE A 3 -35.50 5.29 6.81
C ILE A 3 -34.60 4.13 7.25
N VAL A 4 -33.89 3.52 6.32
CA VAL A 4 -32.85 2.54 6.65
C VAL A 4 -31.71 3.27 7.37
N PRO A 5 -31.33 2.87 8.60
CA PRO A 5 -30.20 3.50 9.28
C PRO A 5 -28.92 3.17 8.51
N ALA A 6 -28.17 4.20 8.13
CA ALA A 6 -26.84 4.02 7.56
C ALA A 6 -25.95 3.36 8.62
N LEU A 7 -25.51 2.12 8.35
CA LEU A 7 -24.52 1.43 9.18
C LEU A 7 -23.24 2.27 9.18
N LYS A 8 -22.83 2.77 10.35
CA LYS A 8 -21.48 3.28 10.56
C LYS A 8 -20.51 2.11 10.43
N VAL A 9 -19.92 1.95 9.25
CA VAL A 9 -18.83 0.99 9.04
C VAL A 9 -17.66 1.44 9.91
N LYS A 10 -17.28 0.60 10.88
CA LYS A 10 -16.16 0.87 11.78
C LYS A 10 -14.87 0.82 10.98
N ARG A 11 -14.36 1.98 10.58
CA ARG A 11 -13.09 2.12 9.88
C ARG A 11 -11.98 2.15 10.92
N TRP A 12 -11.30 1.00 11.06
CA TRP A 12 -10.14 0.88 11.92
C TRP A 12 -8.99 1.75 11.41
N PRO A 13 -8.03 2.15 12.26
CA PRO A 13 -6.87 2.92 11.83
C PRO A 13 -6.25 2.26 10.60
N GLN A 14 -6.09 3.04 9.55
CA GLN A 14 -5.52 2.59 8.28
C GLN A 14 -3.98 2.60 8.33
N ASP A 15 -3.43 2.81 9.53
CA ASP A 15 -2.00 2.70 9.80
C ASP A 15 -1.62 1.22 9.83
N THR A 16 -0.81 0.79 8.88
CA THR A 16 -0.32 -0.58 8.78
C THR A 16 1.12 -0.61 8.31
N ILE A 17 1.87 -1.62 8.76
CA ILE A 17 3.28 -1.82 8.42
C ILE A 17 3.40 -3.18 7.74
N ALA A 18 4.11 -3.23 6.61
CA ALA A 18 4.52 -4.44 5.94
C ALA A 18 6.06 -4.51 5.88
N ALA A 19 6.63 -5.64 6.30
CA ALA A 19 8.07 -5.88 6.24
C ALA A 19 8.40 -6.87 5.12
N GLY A 20 9.19 -6.42 4.16
CA GLY A 20 9.81 -7.27 3.14
C GLY A 20 11.15 -7.82 3.63
N TYR A 21 11.95 -8.38 2.72
CA TYR A 21 13.22 -8.99 3.10
C TYR A 21 14.28 -7.97 3.60
N ARG A 22 14.34 -6.80 2.97
CA ARG A 22 15.30 -5.72 3.27
C ARG A 22 14.70 -4.31 3.18
N HIS A 23 13.37 -4.20 3.16
CA HIS A 23 12.68 -2.91 3.20
C HIS A 23 11.39 -3.04 4.01
N THR A 24 10.94 -1.93 4.56
CA THR A 24 9.71 -1.81 5.36
C THR A 24 8.85 -0.73 4.73
N VAL A 25 7.55 -0.97 4.69
CA VAL A 25 6.55 -0.07 4.09
C VAL A 25 5.50 0.24 5.14
N GLY A 26 5.19 1.52 5.32
CA GLY A 26 4.14 2.00 6.21
C GLY A 26 3.05 2.71 5.42
N LEU A 27 1.80 2.26 5.57
CA LEU A 27 0.62 3.00 5.18
C LEU A 27 0.24 3.95 6.32
N LYS A 28 -0.03 5.21 5.99
CA LYS A 28 -0.55 6.21 6.92
C LYS A 28 -2.06 6.37 6.75
N SER A 29 -2.73 6.78 7.80
CA SER A 29 -4.17 7.05 7.85
C SER A 29 -4.64 8.15 6.88
N ASP A 30 -3.73 8.99 6.40
CA ASP A 30 -3.95 9.97 5.32
C ASP A 30 -4.00 9.34 3.91
N GLY A 31 -3.82 8.02 3.79
CA GLY A 31 -3.82 7.30 2.52
C GLY A 31 -2.50 7.40 1.74
N THR A 32 -1.45 7.96 2.33
CA THR A 32 -0.10 8.02 1.74
C THR A 32 0.82 6.95 2.34
N VAL A 33 1.94 6.67 1.67
CA VAL A 33 2.83 5.55 2.02
C VAL A 33 4.27 6.04 2.14
N ALA A 34 4.99 5.50 3.12
CA ALA A 34 6.44 5.67 3.27
C ALA A 34 7.12 4.31 3.20
N ALA A 35 8.31 4.24 2.60
CA ALA A 35 9.11 3.04 2.57
C ALA A 35 10.57 3.34 2.90
N VAL A 36 11.22 2.44 3.64
CA VAL A 36 12.61 2.56 4.10
C VAL A 36 13.34 1.24 3.92
N GLY A 37 14.67 1.31 3.78
CA GLY A 37 15.54 0.14 3.66
C GLY A 37 16.27 0.08 2.31
N TRP A 38 16.68 -1.13 1.93
CA TRP A 38 17.46 -1.36 0.71
C TRP A 38 16.63 -1.09 -0.54
N ASN A 39 17.09 -0.18 -1.40
CA ASN A 39 16.35 0.35 -2.54
C ASN A 39 17.07 0.22 -3.90
N LYS A 40 17.85 -0.84 -4.16
CA LYS A 40 18.56 -0.96 -5.47
C LYS A 40 17.66 -1.31 -6.66
N HIS A 41 16.39 -1.61 -6.42
CA HIS A 41 15.40 -1.86 -7.47
C HIS A 41 14.18 -0.95 -7.30
N ASP A 42 14.34 0.19 -6.65
CA ASP A 42 13.27 1.19 -6.51
C ASP A 42 12.04 0.67 -5.76
N GLN A 43 12.18 -0.39 -4.95
CA GLN A 43 11.10 -0.96 -4.13
C GLN A 43 10.57 -0.01 -3.04
N CYS A 44 11.30 1.08 -2.75
CA CYS A 44 10.89 2.13 -1.82
C CYS A 44 10.33 3.36 -2.52
N ASP A 45 10.21 3.36 -3.86
CA ASP A 45 9.76 4.52 -4.64
C ASP A 45 8.23 4.68 -4.63
N VAL A 46 7.69 4.88 -3.42
CA VAL A 46 6.25 4.97 -3.13
C VAL A 46 5.78 6.41 -2.89
N SER A 47 6.65 7.41 -3.07
CA SER A 47 6.39 8.82 -2.72
C SER A 47 5.18 9.43 -3.42
N GLY A 48 4.83 8.92 -4.61
CA GLY A 48 3.67 9.33 -5.39
C GLY A 48 2.35 8.62 -5.04
N TRP A 49 2.37 7.63 -4.15
CA TRP A 49 1.18 6.83 -3.85
C TRP A 49 0.18 7.59 -2.99
N ARG A 50 -1.09 7.58 -3.39
CA ARG A 50 -2.21 8.28 -2.75
C ARG A 50 -3.42 7.35 -2.70
N ASP A 51 -4.34 7.66 -1.79
CA ASP A 51 -5.62 6.95 -1.62
C ASP A 51 -5.44 5.45 -1.40
N MET A 52 -4.36 5.09 -0.69
CA MET A 52 -3.98 3.72 -0.38
C MET A 52 -4.79 3.16 0.76
N VAL A 53 -5.23 1.91 0.59
CA VAL A 53 -6.02 1.19 1.60
C VAL A 53 -5.34 -0.04 2.17
N ALA A 54 -4.35 -0.58 1.47
CA ALA A 54 -3.50 -1.66 1.96
C ALA A 54 -2.13 -1.63 1.26
N VAL A 55 -1.11 -2.17 1.94
CA VAL A 55 0.24 -2.32 1.41
C VAL A 55 0.78 -3.72 1.71
N ALA A 56 1.66 -4.23 0.85
CA ALA A 56 2.40 -5.47 1.06
C ALA A 56 3.84 -5.32 0.56
N ALA A 57 4.79 -5.94 1.25
CA ALA A 57 6.21 -5.88 0.95
C ALA A 57 6.77 -7.28 0.70
N GLY A 58 7.50 -7.46 -0.40
CA GLY A 58 8.11 -8.73 -0.81
C GLY A 58 9.65 -8.71 -0.72
N TRP A 59 10.32 -9.60 -1.46
CA TRP A 59 11.79 -9.65 -1.46
C TRP A 59 12.43 -8.35 -2.01
N ARG A 60 11.89 -7.83 -3.12
CA ARG A 60 12.40 -6.66 -3.86
C ARG A 60 11.28 -5.87 -4.53
N ARG A 61 10.09 -5.90 -3.93
CA ARG A 61 8.88 -5.27 -4.47
C ARG A 61 7.98 -4.78 -3.35
N THR A 62 7.26 -3.71 -3.63
CA THR A 62 6.16 -3.19 -2.82
C THR A 62 4.91 -3.16 -3.68
N VAL A 63 3.78 -3.57 -3.10
CA VAL A 63 2.46 -3.54 -3.75
C VAL A 63 1.52 -2.71 -2.88
N GLY A 64 0.71 -1.88 -3.52
CA GLY A 64 -0.32 -1.05 -2.88
C GLY A 64 -1.68 -1.26 -3.54
N LEU A 65 -2.73 -1.27 -2.72
CA LEU A 65 -4.12 -1.29 -3.17
C LEU A 65 -4.72 0.11 -2.99
N LYS A 66 -5.25 0.69 -4.06
CA LYS A 66 -6.01 1.95 -4.03
C LYS A 66 -7.43 1.72 -3.54
N SER A 67 -8.03 2.77 -3.00
CA SER A 67 -9.44 2.81 -2.60
C SER A 67 -10.41 2.59 -3.76
N ASP A 68 -10.01 2.86 -4.99
CA ASP A 68 -10.77 2.59 -6.23
C ASP A 68 -10.65 1.12 -6.70
N GLY A 69 -9.87 0.29 -5.98
CA GLY A 69 -9.64 -1.12 -6.30
C GLY A 69 -8.44 -1.37 -7.22
N ALA A 70 -7.79 -0.34 -7.75
CA ALA A 70 -6.60 -0.50 -8.58
C ALA A 70 -5.37 -0.94 -7.75
N VAL A 71 -4.51 -1.74 -8.35
CA VAL A 71 -3.25 -2.20 -7.74
C VAL A 71 -2.09 -1.48 -8.40
N VAL A 72 -1.15 -1.01 -7.58
CA VAL A 72 0.12 -0.42 -8.03
C VAL A 72 1.28 -1.18 -7.41
N ALA A 73 2.40 -1.23 -8.12
CA ALA A 73 3.59 -1.93 -7.66
C ALA A 73 4.87 -1.20 -8.08
N VAL A 74 5.89 -1.25 -7.22
CA VAL A 74 7.25 -0.77 -7.50
C VAL A 74 8.26 -1.81 -7.04
N GLY A 75 9.45 -1.82 -7.65
CA GLY A 75 10.46 -2.84 -7.37
C GLY A 75 11.02 -3.50 -8.62
N ARG A 76 11.75 -4.60 -8.39
CA ARG A 76 12.23 -5.49 -9.46
C ARG A 76 11.06 -5.99 -10.30
N ASN A 77 11.19 -5.85 -11.63
CA ASN A 77 10.14 -6.19 -12.59
C ASN A 77 10.63 -7.08 -13.75
N ASN A 78 11.70 -7.86 -13.55
CA ASN A 78 12.29 -8.66 -14.64
C ASN A 78 11.35 -9.79 -15.11
N GLU A 79 10.37 -10.15 -14.29
CA GLU A 79 9.41 -11.21 -14.55
C GLU A 79 7.96 -10.67 -14.63
N GLY A 80 7.78 -9.35 -14.76
CA GLY A 80 6.46 -8.71 -14.85
C GLY A 80 5.72 -8.58 -13.52
N GLN A 81 6.41 -8.65 -12.38
CA GLN A 81 5.76 -8.58 -11.05
C GLN A 81 5.11 -7.24 -10.73
N CYS A 82 5.42 -6.19 -11.49
CA CYS A 82 4.90 -4.84 -11.32
C CYS A 82 4.07 -4.37 -12.54
N ASN A 83 3.72 -5.27 -13.46
CA ASN A 83 2.89 -4.97 -14.64
C ASN A 83 1.43 -5.35 -14.42
#